data_AF-A0A940ENM0-F1
#
_entry.id   AF-A0A940ENM0-F1
#
_cell.length_a   1.000
_cell.length_b   1.000
_cell.length_c   1.000
_cell.angle_alpha   90.00
_cell.angle_beta   90.00
_cell.angle_gamma   90.00
#
_symmetry.space_group_name_H-M   'P 1'
#
loop_
_entity.id
_entity.type
_entity.pdbx_description
1 polymer ?
#
loop_
_entity_poly.entity_id
_entity_poly.type
_entity_poly.pdbx_seq_one_letter_code
_entity_poly.pdbx_strand_id
1 'polypeptide(L)'
;MSKTRSTLFKWAAAGVVAAGALFAAASASAANVAWSVGVNVPGVAVGVASPQPYYVAPPPVYYPAPAYVAPPPVYVRPAPVYYAPPPPPRVYYRPGYYPGPYYRGHGHRHGDWR
;
A
#
# COMPACT_ATOMS: atom_id res chain seq x y z
N MET A 1 -10.12 85.13 -12.03
CA MET A 1 -10.33 83.81 -11.36
C MET A 1 -9.68 83.84 -9.97
N SER A 2 -10.30 83.27 -8.94
CA SER A 2 -9.66 83.15 -7.62
C SER A 2 -8.61 82.03 -7.63
N LYS A 3 -7.34 82.37 -7.32
CA LYS A 3 -6.23 81.41 -7.29
C LYS A 3 -6.43 80.29 -6.25
N THR A 4 -7.16 80.55 -5.17
CA THR A 4 -7.46 79.57 -4.12
C THR A 4 -8.32 78.43 -4.66
N ARG A 5 -9.36 78.71 -5.46
CA ARG A 5 -10.22 77.67 -6.07
C ARG A 5 -9.44 76.78 -7.05
N SER A 6 -8.59 77.35 -7.90
CA SER A 6 -7.79 76.54 -8.83
C SER A 6 -6.68 75.75 -8.14
N THR A 7 -6.14 76.24 -7.02
CA THR A 7 -5.16 75.49 -6.21
C THR A 7 -5.82 74.32 -5.48
N LEU A 8 -6.99 74.53 -4.86
CA LEU A 8 -7.77 73.45 -4.25
C LEU A 8 -8.19 72.38 -5.28
N PHE A 9 -8.63 72.79 -6.47
CA PHE A 9 -8.99 71.86 -7.54
C PHE A 9 -7.80 71.00 -8.02
N LYS A 10 -6.60 71.58 -8.12
CA LYS A 10 -5.37 70.84 -8.45
C LYS A 10 -5.04 69.78 -7.39
N TRP A 11 -5.12 70.12 -6.11
CA TRP A 11 -4.87 69.16 -5.02
C TRP A 11 -5.94 68.06 -4.96
N ALA A 12 -7.22 68.41 -5.20
CA ALA A 12 -8.30 67.43 -5.29
C ALA A 12 -8.08 66.45 -6.46
N ALA A 13 -7.73 66.95 -7.65
CA ALA A 13 -7.41 66.12 -8.81
C ALA A 13 -6.21 65.20 -8.56
N ALA A 14 -5.13 65.72 -7.95
CA ALA A 14 -3.97 64.91 -7.57
C ALA A 14 -4.33 63.81 -6.55
N GLY A 15 -5.18 64.11 -5.56
CA GLY A 15 -5.68 63.14 -4.59
C GLY A 15 -6.53 62.03 -5.23
N VAL A 16 -7.40 62.38 -6.19
CA VAL A 16 -8.21 61.39 -6.95
C VAL A 16 -7.31 60.48 -7.80
N VAL A 17 -6.29 61.01 -8.46
CA VAL A 17 -5.32 60.21 -9.24
C VAL A 17 -4.52 59.26 -8.32
N ALA A 18 -4.05 59.75 -7.17
CA ALA A 18 -3.33 58.93 -6.20
C ALA A 18 -4.20 57.80 -5.60
N ALA A 19 -5.45 58.10 -5.27
CA ALA A 19 -6.41 57.10 -4.79
C ALA A 19 -6.73 56.06 -5.88
N GLY A 20 -6.96 56.49 -7.13
CA GLY A 20 -7.21 55.60 -8.26
C GLY A 20 -6.05 54.63 -8.52
N ALA A 21 -4.81 55.11 -8.45
CA ALA A 21 -3.62 54.26 -8.55
C ALA A 21 -3.52 53.23 -7.41
N LEU A 22 -3.87 53.61 -6.18
CA LEU A 22 -3.85 52.71 -5.03
C LEU A 22 -4.92 51.60 -5.14
N PHE A 23 -6.13 51.94 -5.58
CA PHE A 23 -7.18 50.93 -5.83
C PHE A 23 -6.84 50.00 -7.00
N ALA A 24 -6.19 50.51 -8.06
CA ALA A 24 -5.71 49.69 -9.17
C ALA A 24 -4.54 48.75 -8.78
N ALA A 25 -3.69 49.14 -7.82
CA ALA A 25 -2.69 48.25 -7.24
C ALA A 25 -3.33 47.16 -6.37
N ALA A 26 -4.37 47.50 -5.60
CA ALA A 26 -5.09 46.55 -4.74
C ALA A 26 -5.92 45.51 -5.52
N SER A 27 -6.46 45.84 -6.70
CA SER A 27 -7.21 44.86 -7.51
C SER A 27 -6.34 43.79 -8.16
N ALA A 28 -5.02 43.99 -8.23
CA ALA A 28 -4.06 43.04 -8.80
C ALA A 28 -3.40 42.13 -7.75
N SER A 29 -3.69 42.30 -6.46
CA SER A 29 -2.96 41.60 -5.40
C SER A 29 -3.39 40.14 -5.24
N ALA A 30 -2.49 39.22 -5.64
CA ALA A 30 -2.40 37.93 -4.98
C ALA A 30 -2.20 38.12 -3.46
N ALA A 31 -2.57 37.13 -2.65
CA ALA A 31 -2.58 37.24 -1.19
C ALA A 31 -1.25 37.77 -0.62
N ASN A 32 -1.35 38.53 0.49
CA ASN A 32 -0.27 39.22 1.21
C ASN A 32 0.13 40.64 0.72
N VAL A 33 -0.74 41.41 0.07
CA VAL A 33 -0.54 42.87 -0.05
C VAL A 33 -1.13 43.59 1.16
N ALA A 34 -0.28 44.33 1.87
CA ALA A 34 -0.64 45.25 2.95
C ALA A 34 0.05 46.60 2.71
N TRP A 35 -0.67 47.69 3.00
CA TRP A 35 -0.15 49.05 2.95
C TRP A 35 -0.66 49.86 4.14
N SER A 36 0.10 50.89 4.51
CA SER A 36 -0.12 51.70 5.71
C SER A 36 -0.12 53.18 5.35
N VAL A 37 -1.08 53.95 5.90
CA VAL A 37 -1.05 55.42 5.87
C VAL A 37 -0.83 55.93 7.29
N GLY A 38 0.37 56.44 7.54
CA GLY A 38 0.73 57.06 8.81
C GLY A 38 0.42 58.55 8.82
N VAL A 39 -0.59 58.95 9.60
CA VAL A 39 -0.81 60.37 9.93
C VAL A 39 0.15 60.73 11.06
N ASN A 40 1.11 61.61 10.78
CA ASN A 40 2.17 61.98 11.72
C ASN A 40 1.82 63.29 12.44
N VAL A 41 1.52 63.17 13.74
CA VAL A 41 1.34 64.30 14.67
C VAL A 41 2.31 64.05 15.84
N PRO A 42 2.97 65.06 16.43
CA PRO A 42 3.93 64.84 17.52
C PRO A 42 3.36 63.98 18.66
N GLY A 43 3.98 62.82 18.88
CA GLY A 43 3.58 61.85 19.92
C GLY A 43 2.53 60.80 19.51
N VAL A 44 1.97 60.84 18.29
CA VAL A 44 0.94 59.88 17.84
C VAL A 44 1.25 59.33 16.44
N ALA A 45 1.28 58.00 16.32
CA ALA A 45 1.33 57.29 15.05
C ALA A 45 0.37 56.10 15.08
N VAL A 46 -0.51 56.00 14.06
CA VAL A 46 -1.55 54.97 13.94
C VAL A 46 -1.43 54.31 12.57
N GLY A 47 -1.69 53.00 12.50
CA GLY A 47 -1.75 52.24 11.23
C GLY A 47 -0.40 51.88 10.60
N VAL A 48 0.73 52.10 11.30
CA VAL A 48 2.10 51.99 10.75
C VAL A 48 2.60 50.55 10.50
N ALA A 49 1.81 49.53 10.81
CA ALA A 49 2.21 48.13 10.74
C ALA A 49 1.27 47.31 9.85
N SER A 50 1.87 46.40 9.05
CA SER A 50 1.13 45.34 8.37
C SER A 50 0.55 44.35 9.39
N PRO A 51 -0.68 43.83 9.20
CA PRO A 51 -1.10 42.63 9.93
C PRO A 51 -0.10 41.49 9.66
N GLN A 52 0.34 40.81 10.71
CA GLN A 52 1.20 39.64 10.59
C GLN A 52 0.33 38.39 10.39
N PRO A 53 0.68 37.48 9.46
CA PRO A 53 -0.07 36.24 9.28
C PRO A 53 0.13 35.32 10.49
N TYR A 54 -0.92 35.15 11.30
CA TYR A 54 -0.89 34.29 12.47
C TYR A 54 -0.99 32.82 12.06
N TYR A 55 0.15 32.14 11.94
CA TYR A 55 0.21 30.76 11.48
C TYR A 55 -0.21 29.78 12.59
N VAL A 56 -1.44 29.27 12.52
CA VAL A 56 -1.90 28.18 13.39
C VAL A 56 -1.47 26.85 12.76
N ALA A 57 -0.60 26.11 13.43
CA ALA A 57 -0.25 24.76 13.03
C ALA A 57 -1.49 23.84 13.14
N PRO A 58 -1.80 23.00 12.13
CA PRO A 58 -2.91 22.06 12.22
C PRO A 58 -2.66 21.03 13.34
N PRO A 59 -3.72 20.53 14.01
CA PRO A 59 -3.57 19.55 15.09
C PRO A 59 -2.97 18.23 14.58
N PRO A 60 -2.18 17.50 15.40
CA PRO A 60 -1.59 16.22 15.01
C PRO A 60 -2.66 15.18 14.63
N VAL A 61 -2.57 14.65 13.41
CA VAL A 61 -3.43 13.55 12.95
C VAL A 61 -2.84 12.23 13.45
N TYR A 62 -3.46 11.67 14.49
CA TYR A 62 -3.15 10.31 14.93
C TYR A 62 -3.85 9.29 14.04
N TYR A 63 -3.05 8.47 13.35
CA TYR A 63 -3.52 7.30 12.61
C TYR A 63 -3.55 6.07 13.54
N PRO A 64 -4.52 5.17 13.39
CA PRO A 64 -4.48 3.88 14.07
C PRO A 64 -3.28 3.06 13.57
N ALA A 65 -2.64 2.31 14.46
CA ALA A 65 -1.54 1.43 14.09
C ALA A 65 -2.01 0.34 13.11
N PRO A 66 -1.19 -0.07 12.11
CA PRO A 66 -1.57 -1.13 11.18
C PRO A 66 -1.89 -2.45 11.90
N ALA A 67 -3.11 -2.96 11.70
CA ALA A 67 -3.50 -4.27 12.23
C ALA A 67 -2.80 -5.37 11.42
N TYR A 68 -1.77 -6.00 12.00
CA TYR A 68 -1.11 -7.15 11.38
C TYR A 68 -2.01 -8.39 11.48
N VAL A 69 -2.51 -8.86 10.34
CA VAL A 69 -3.22 -10.15 10.23
C VAL A 69 -2.21 -11.21 9.81
N ALA A 70 -1.93 -12.15 10.71
CA ALA A 70 -1.09 -13.31 10.38
C ALA A 70 -1.83 -14.21 9.35
N PRO A 71 -1.15 -14.70 8.29
CA PRO A 71 -1.76 -15.62 7.34
C PRO A 71 -2.10 -16.96 8.03
N PRO A 72 -3.18 -17.65 7.60
CA PRO A 72 -3.58 -18.92 8.21
C PRO A 72 -2.55 -20.03 7.99
N PRO A 73 -2.38 -20.96 8.94
CA PRO A 73 -1.40 -22.05 8.83
C PRO A 73 -1.78 -23.04 7.72
N VAL A 74 -0.84 -23.28 6.80
CA VAL A 74 -1.02 -24.22 5.68
C VAL A 74 -0.54 -25.62 6.07
N TYR A 75 -1.47 -26.54 6.27
CA TYR A 75 -1.17 -27.95 6.56
C TYR A 75 -1.00 -28.75 5.27
N VAL A 76 0.24 -28.97 4.85
CA VAL A 76 0.58 -29.88 3.73
C VAL A 76 0.60 -31.32 4.26
N ARG A 77 -0.37 -32.15 3.86
CA ARG A 77 -0.34 -33.60 4.11
C ARG A 77 0.50 -34.29 3.04
N PRO A 78 1.53 -35.09 3.40
CA PRO A 78 2.27 -35.89 2.43
C PRO A 78 1.38 -36.82 1.60
N ALA A 79 1.72 -37.03 0.33
CA ALA A 79 1.05 -38.02 -0.51
C ALA A 79 1.37 -39.45 -0.04
N PRO A 80 0.40 -40.38 -0.02
CA PRO A 80 0.65 -41.76 0.36
C PRO A 80 1.53 -42.48 -0.67
N VAL A 81 2.67 -43.01 -0.22
CA VAL A 81 3.58 -43.80 -1.06
C VAL A 81 3.11 -45.26 -1.07
N TYR A 82 2.61 -45.73 -2.20
CA TYR A 82 2.26 -47.13 -2.40
C TYR A 82 3.47 -47.90 -2.94
N TYR A 83 3.98 -48.85 -2.15
CA TYR A 83 4.99 -49.81 -2.60
C TYR A 83 4.30 -50.99 -3.31
N ALA A 84 4.63 -51.18 -4.58
CA ALA A 84 4.27 -52.42 -5.29
C ALA A 84 5.10 -53.59 -4.74
N PRO A 85 4.51 -54.80 -4.56
CA PRO A 85 5.27 -55.99 -4.22
C PRO A 85 6.34 -56.31 -5.28
N PRO A 86 7.52 -56.83 -4.88
CA PRO A 86 8.53 -57.24 -5.84
C PRO A 86 8.00 -58.38 -6.74
N PRO A 87 8.41 -58.43 -8.03
CA PRO A 87 7.93 -59.44 -8.97
C PRO A 87 8.38 -60.86 -8.54
N PRO A 88 7.56 -61.89 -8.80
CA PRO A 88 7.86 -63.25 -8.36
C PRO A 88 9.12 -63.84 -9.03
N PRO A 89 9.84 -64.76 -8.36
CA PRO A 89 11.05 -65.37 -8.92
C PRO A 89 10.80 -66.11 -10.24
N ARG A 90 11.69 -65.90 -11.23
CA ARG A 90 11.64 -66.62 -12.51
C ARG A 90 12.17 -68.04 -12.35
N VAL A 91 11.26 -69.00 -12.14
CA VAL A 91 11.59 -70.43 -12.06
C VAL A 91 11.94 -70.97 -13.45
N TYR A 92 13.24 -71.17 -13.72
CA TYR A 92 13.70 -71.92 -14.90
C TYR A 92 13.66 -73.42 -14.60
N TYR A 93 12.68 -74.13 -15.16
CA TYR A 93 12.59 -75.58 -15.04
C TYR A 93 13.58 -76.26 -16.00
N ARG A 94 14.67 -76.82 -15.46
CA ARG A 94 15.63 -77.62 -16.22
C ARG A 94 15.07 -79.04 -16.43
N PRO A 95 14.88 -79.53 -17.67
CA PRO A 95 14.45 -80.90 -17.91
C PRO A 95 15.47 -81.90 -17.33
N GLY A 96 15.03 -82.73 -16.38
CA GLY A 96 15.83 -83.81 -15.80
C GLY A 96 15.75 -85.07 -16.65
N TYR A 97 16.90 -85.55 -17.13
CA TYR A 97 17.00 -86.77 -17.94
C TYR A 97 17.09 -88.00 -17.02
N TYR A 98 16.01 -88.79 -16.94
CA TYR A 98 15.94 -89.97 -16.06
C TYR A 98 15.90 -91.28 -16.85
N PRO A 99 16.91 -92.17 -16.71
CA PRO A 99 16.82 -93.56 -17.15
C PRO A 99 16.15 -94.45 -16.09
N GLY A 100 15.38 -95.46 -16.53
CA GLY A 100 14.92 -96.61 -15.72
C GLY A 100 15.82 -97.84 -15.90
N PRO A 101 15.36 -99.10 -15.64
CA PRO A 101 14.04 -99.55 -15.20
C PRO A 101 13.90 -99.64 -13.65
N TYR A 102 13.66 -100.73 -12.89
CA TYR A 102 13.66 -102.20 -13.05
C TYR A 102 12.48 -102.87 -12.28
N TYR A 103 12.19 -104.14 -12.57
CA TYR A 103 11.15 -104.96 -11.91
C TYR A 103 11.67 -105.78 -10.72
N ARG A 104 10.87 -105.90 -9.64
CA ARG A 104 10.80 -107.11 -8.78
C ARG A 104 9.47 -107.15 -8.02
N GLY A 105 8.80 -108.30 -7.98
CA GLY A 105 7.48 -108.44 -7.34
C GLY A 105 7.42 -109.53 -6.26
N HIS A 106 6.55 -109.31 -5.27
CA HIS A 106 5.92 -110.21 -4.28
C HIS A 106 4.48 -109.65 -4.09
N GLY A 107 3.43 -110.37 -3.67
CA GLY A 107 3.28 -111.75 -3.19
C GLY A 107 2.25 -111.79 -2.03
N HIS A 108 1.50 -112.90 -1.89
CA HIS A 108 0.54 -113.24 -0.78
C HIS A 108 -0.88 -112.60 -0.84
N ARG A 109 -1.99 -113.20 -1.32
CA ARG A 109 -2.65 -114.54 -1.15
C ARG A 109 -3.79 -114.59 -0.09
N HIS A 110 -5.02 -114.85 -0.57
CA HIS A 110 -6.26 -115.35 0.08
C HIS A 110 -6.93 -114.55 1.23
N GLY A 111 -8.26 -114.71 1.35
CA GLY A 111 -9.10 -114.02 2.33
C GLY A 111 -10.61 -114.05 2.03
N ASP A 112 -11.18 -115.21 1.73
CA ASP A 112 -12.59 -115.43 1.37
C ASP A 112 -13.55 -115.26 2.56
N TRP A 113 -14.72 -114.62 2.38
CA TRP A 113 -15.93 -114.89 3.19
C TRP A 113 -17.24 -114.51 2.47
N ARG A 114 -18.08 -115.55 2.25
CA ARG A 114 -19.57 -115.57 2.17
C ARG A 114 -20.27 -114.50 1.33
#